data_AF-A0A445EEB7-F1
#
_entry.id   AF-A0A445EEB7-F1
#
_cell.length_a   1.000
_cell.length_b   1.000
_cell.length_c   1.000
_cell.angle_alpha   90.00
_cell.angle_beta   90.00
_cell.angle_gamma   90.00
#
_symmetry.space_group_name_H-M   'P 1'
#
loop_
_entity.id
_entity.type
_entity.pdbx_description
1 polymer ?
#
loop_
_entity_poly.entity_id
_entity_poly.type
_entity_poly.pdbx_seq_one_letter_code
_entity_poly.pdbx_strand_id
1 'polypeptide(L)'
;MWSGDADYEQFEVHGWPTNMVVDLGKKICTCGFWQLSGMSCVYACTAMARAGKQPEKFCHKWLIMDTYNDIYAFHINPIPSQKLWEKSIYNRP
;
A
#
# COMPACT_ATOMS: atom_id res chain seq x y z
N MET A 1 6.97 24.94 9.90
CA MET A 1 7.83 25.58 8.87
C MET A 1 8.16 24.48 7.90
N TRP A 2 7.91 24.61 6.59
CA TRP A 2 8.14 23.52 5.64
C TRP A 2 9.36 23.87 4.79
N SER A 3 10.27 22.92 4.63
CA SER A 3 11.34 22.98 3.63
C SER A 3 10.99 21.96 2.55
N GLY A 4 10.37 22.43 1.46
CA GLY A 4 10.09 21.61 0.29
C GLY A 4 11.01 21.98 -0.87
N ASP A 5 11.27 21.04 -1.76
CA ASP A 5 11.97 21.32 -3.01
C ASP A 5 11.06 22.10 -3.99
N ALA A 6 11.64 22.66 -5.06
CA ALA A 6 10.91 23.49 -6.03
C ALA A 6 9.78 22.72 -6.74
N ASP A 7 9.92 21.40 -6.88
CA ASP A 7 8.99 20.53 -7.61
C ASP A 7 7.86 19.96 -6.72
N TYR A 8 7.83 20.30 -5.43
CA TYR A 8 6.88 19.78 -4.45
C TYR A 8 6.87 18.23 -4.43
N GLU A 9 8.05 17.63 -4.46
CA GLU A 9 8.23 16.18 -4.36
C GLU A 9 8.78 15.76 -3.00
N GLN A 10 9.52 16.64 -2.32
CA GLN A 10 10.11 16.36 -1.02
C GLN A 10 9.54 17.24 0.09
N PHE A 11 9.30 16.62 1.24
CA PHE A 11 8.53 17.20 2.33
C PHE A 11 9.11 16.78 3.68
N GLU A 12 9.45 17.74 4.54
CA GLU A 12 9.69 17.49 5.96
C GLU A 12 8.41 17.73 6.75
N VAL A 13 7.76 16.65 7.17
CA VAL A 13 6.52 16.68 7.97
C VAL A 13 6.91 16.68 9.45
N HIS A 14 6.67 17.82 10.11
CA HIS A 14 6.88 17.93 11.56
C HIS A 14 5.74 17.26 12.33
N GLY A 15 6.07 16.27 13.16
CA GLY A 15 5.12 15.52 13.98
C GLY A 15 5.79 14.90 15.21
N TRP A 16 4.98 14.41 16.14
CA TRP A 16 5.46 13.67 17.32
C TRP A 16 5.62 12.18 16.95
N PRO A 17 6.72 11.48 17.31
CA PRO A 17 7.84 11.87 18.16
C PRO A 17 9.04 12.51 17.44
N THR A 18 9.12 12.44 16.11
CA THR A 18 10.19 13.05 15.30
C THR A 18 9.67 13.55 13.95
N ASN A 19 10.41 14.45 13.32
CA ASN A 19 10.13 14.88 11.95
C ASN A 19 10.30 13.72 10.99
N MET A 20 9.44 13.66 9.98
CA MET A 20 9.47 12.64 8.95
C MET A 20 9.76 13.27 7.61
N VAL A 21 10.71 12.71 6.87
CA VAL A 21 11.00 13.12 5.50
C VAL A 21 10.22 12.22 4.56
N VAL A 22 9.49 12.82 3.64
CA VAL A 22 8.70 12.16 2.60
C VAL A 22 9.24 12.58 1.25
N ASP A 23 9.48 11.60 0.38
CA ASP A 23 9.79 11.79 -1.03
C ASP A 23 8.66 11.13 -1.85
N LEU A 24 7.80 11.96 -2.44
CA LEU A 24 6.64 11.53 -3.23
C LEU A 24 7.06 10.94 -4.58
N GLY A 25 8.14 11.43 -5.19
CA GLY A 25 8.66 10.92 -6.46
C GLY A 25 9.17 9.49 -6.32
N LYS A 26 9.88 9.20 -5.24
CA LYS A 26 10.39 7.85 -4.92
C LYS A 26 9.41 6.98 -4.14
N LYS A 27 8.29 7.55 -3.65
CA LYS A 27 7.31 6.87 -2.77
C LYS A 27 7.95 6.35 -1.48
N ILE A 28 8.77 7.18 -0.84
CA ILE A 28 9.55 6.83 0.35
C ILE A 28 9.14 7.74 1.51
N CYS A 29 9.03 7.17 2.71
CA CYS A 29 8.92 7.95 3.94
C CYS A 29 9.89 7.41 4.99
N THR A 30 10.55 8.28 5.75
CA THR A 30 11.47 7.87 6.83
C THR A 30 10.81 7.05 7.94
N CYS A 31 9.47 7.07 8.05
CA CYS A 31 8.75 6.17 8.96
C CYS A 31 8.81 4.67 8.54
N GLY A 32 9.25 4.36 7.32
CA GLY A 32 9.39 2.99 6.81
C GLY A 32 8.08 2.28 6.45
N PHE A 33 6.95 2.74 6.97
CA PHE A 33 5.64 2.11 6.75
C PHE A 33 5.28 1.99 5.28
N TRP A 34 5.60 2.99 4.48
CA TRP A 34 5.23 3.02 3.07
C TRP A 34 5.99 1.97 2.25
N GLN A 35 7.28 1.81 2.53
CA GLN A 35 8.15 0.85 1.88
C GLN A 35 7.77 -0.59 2.24
N LEU A 36 7.30 -0.80 3.47
CA LEU A 36 6.89 -2.12 3.96
C LEU A 36 5.50 -2.52 3.46
N SER A 37 4.52 -1.63 3.54
CA SER A 37 3.13 -1.93 3.22
C SER A 37 2.78 -1.70 1.75
N GLY A 38 3.52 -0.85 1.04
CA GLY A 38 3.13 -0.32 -0.26
C GLY A 38 1.96 0.69 -0.20
N MET A 39 1.46 1.04 0.99
CA MET A 39 0.43 2.06 1.22
C MET A 39 1.05 3.33 1.79
N SER A 40 0.52 4.49 1.39
CA SER A 40 0.95 5.77 1.94
C SER A 40 0.67 5.85 3.44
N CYS A 41 1.69 6.22 4.22
CA CYS A 41 1.53 6.50 5.65
C CYS A 41 0.85 7.86 5.89
N VAL A 42 0.51 8.18 7.15
CA VAL A 42 -0.12 9.47 7.51
C VAL A 42 0.71 10.69 7.08
N TYR A 43 2.04 10.61 7.18
CA TYR A 43 2.96 11.67 6.76
C TYR A 43 2.95 11.85 5.24
N ALA A 44 2.95 10.74 4.50
CA ALA A 44 2.84 10.73 3.05
C ALA A 44 1.49 11.29 2.58
N CYS A 45 0.38 10.91 3.22
CA CYS A 45 -0.94 11.46 2.92
C CYS A 45 -0.98 12.98 3.14
N THR A 46 -0.30 13.46 4.19
CA THR A 46 -0.21 14.90 4.49
C THR A 46 0.58 15.64 3.40
N ALA A 47 1.73 15.09 3.00
CA ALA A 47 2.54 15.62 1.91
C ALA A 47 1.78 15.63 0.57
N MET A 48 1.05 14.56 0.25
CA MET A 48 0.21 14.47 -0.95
C MET A 48 -0.92 15.49 -0.95
N ALA A 49 -1.63 15.64 0.17
CA ALA A 49 -2.69 16.63 0.30
C ALA A 49 -2.17 18.05 0.07
N ARG A 50 -0.96 18.35 0.56
CA ARG A 50 -0.29 19.63 0.32
C ARG A 50 0.13 19.82 -1.13
N ALA A 51 0.60 18.76 -1.78
CA ALA A 51 1.01 18.76 -3.19
C ALA A 51 -0.18 18.70 -4.17
N GLY A 52 -1.43 18.62 -3.70
CA GLY A 52 -2.61 18.43 -4.55
C GLY A 52 -2.64 17.08 -5.28
N LYS A 53 -1.95 16.08 -4.73
CA LYS A 53 -1.81 14.75 -5.32
C LYS A 53 -2.79 13.77 -4.67
N GLN A 54 -3.39 12.89 -5.47
CA GLN A 54 -4.33 11.87 -4.98
C GLN A 54 -3.58 10.65 -4.44
N PRO A 55 -3.88 10.17 -3.22
CA PRO A 55 -3.14 9.08 -2.59
C PRO A 55 -3.27 7.74 -3.31
N GLU A 56 -4.40 7.47 -3.99
CA GLU A 56 -4.60 6.20 -4.70
C GLU A 56 -3.53 5.96 -5.77
N LYS A 57 -3.01 7.03 -6.38
CA LYS A 57 -1.98 6.96 -7.44
C LYS A 57 -0.59 6.57 -6.92
N PHE A 58 -0.38 6.63 -5.60
CA PHE A 58 0.92 6.34 -5.01
C PHE A 58 0.95 5.03 -4.21
N CYS A 59 -0.20 4.38 -4.04
CA CYS A 59 -0.24 2.99 -3.56
C CYS A 59 0.46 2.06 -4.55
N HIS A 60 1.00 0.94 -4.05
CA HIS A 60 1.55 -0.10 -4.89
C HIS A 60 0.44 -0.77 -5.71
N LYS A 61 0.75 -1.22 -6.93
CA LYS A 61 -0.22 -1.71 -7.92
C LYS A 61 -1.13 -2.83 -7.40
N TRP A 62 -0.62 -3.73 -6.58
CA TRP A 62 -1.42 -4.81 -5.97
C TRP A 62 -2.55 -4.35 -5.02
N LEU A 63 -2.58 -3.09 -4.61
CA LEU A 63 -3.53 -2.54 -3.63
C LEU A 63 -4.59 -1.64 -4.27
N ILE A 64 -4.58 -1.47 -5.59
CA ILE A 64 -5.61 -0.70 -6.29
C ILE A 64 -6.74 -1.59 -6.78
N MET A 65 -7.94 -1.02 -6.80
CA MET A 65 -9.17 -1.73 -7.22
C MET A 65 -9.05 -2.30 -8.63
N ASP A 66 -8.34 -1.64 -9.53
CA ASP A 66 -8.11 -2.16 -10.89
C ASP A 66 -7.44 -3.53 -10.84
N THR A 67 -6.39 -3.69 -10.02
CA THR A 67 -5.70 -4.98 -9.90
C THR A 67 -6.55 -6.02 -9.18
N TYR A 68 -7.36 -5.63 -8.20
CA TYR A 68 -8.34 -6.53 -7.60
C TYR A 68 -9.35 -7.05 -8.65
N ASN A 69 -9.94 -6.14 -9.43
CA ASN A 69 -10.89 -6.48 -10.47
C ASN A 69 -10.26 -7.36 -11.56
N ASP A 70 -9.02 -7.09 -11.96
CA ASP A 70 -8.29 -7.90 -12.93
C ASP A 70 -8.02 -9.32 -12.41
N ILE A 71 -7.63 -9.47 -11.14
CA ILE A 71 -7.38 -10.77 -10.51
C ILE A 71 -8.66 -11.61 -10.42
N TYR A 72 -9.78 -10.97 -10.08
CA TYR A 72 -11.08 -11.62 -9.91
C TYR A 72 -11.97 -11.53 -11.17
N ALA A 73 -11.43 -11.10 -12.31
CA ALA A 73 -12.18 -11.03 -13.57
C ALA A 73 -12.64 -12.41 -14.06
N PHE A 74 -11.93 -13.46 -13.64
CA PHE A 74 -12.21 -14.84 -14.00
C PHE A 74 -12.87 -15.62 -12.87
N HIS A 75 -13.61 -16.67 -13.22
CA HIS A 75 -14.28 -17.51 -12.25
C HIS A 75 -13.29 -18.30 -11.39
N ILE A 76 -13.35 -18.10 -10.09
CA ILE A 76 -12.74 -18.98 -9.10
C ILE A 76 -13.73 -20.10 -8.82
N ASN A 77 -13.41 -21.31 -9.27
CA ASN A 77 -14.26 -22.47 -9.01
C ASN A 77 -14.32 -22.73 -7.50
N PRO A 78 -15.52 -22.92 -6.92
CA PRO A 78 -15.64 -23.24 -5.51
C PRO A 78 -14.93 -24.57 -5.24
N ILE A 79 -14.18 -24.61 -4.12
CA ILE A 79 -13.62 -25.86 -3.65
C ILE A 79 -14.80 -26.72 -3.16
N PRO A 80 -14.90 -28.00 -3.60
CA PRO A 80 -15.98 -28.87 -3.15
C PRO A 80 -15.97 -29.01 -1.63
N SER A 81 -17.09 -29.39 -1.01
CA SER A 81 -17.13 -29.58 0.44
C SER A 81 -16.14 -30.66 0.89
N GLN A 82 -15.66 -30.61 2.13
CA GLN A 82 -14.73 -31.61 2.69
C GLN A 82 -15.25 -33.06 2.53
N LYS A 83 -16.58 -33.27 2.50
CA LYS A 83 -17.21 -34.58 2.28
C LYS A 83 -16.92 -35.18 0.90
N LEU A 84 -16.61 -34.33 -0.08
CA LEU A 84 -16.33 -34.68 -1.47
C LEU A 84 -14.83 -34.72 -1.78
N TRP A 85 -13.97 -34.41 -0.81
CA TRP A 85 -12.53 -34.48 -1.01
C TRP A 85 -12.06 -35.92 -1.05
N GLU A 86 -11.05 -36.18 -1.87
CA GLU A 86 -10.35 -37.46 -1.86
C GLU A 86 -9.76 -37.71 -0.48
N LYS A 87 -9.93 -38.93 0.03
CA LYS A 87 -9.37 -39.30 1.33
C LYS A 87 -7.86 -39.46 1.17
N SER A 88 -7.11 -38.71 1.97
CA SER A 88 -5.67 -38.89 2.11
C SER A 88 -5.35 -40.34 2.48
N ILE A 89 -4.35 -40.92 1.83
CA ILE A 89 -3.74 -42.21 2.19
C ILE A 89 -2.90 -42.12 3.48
N TYR A 90 -2.56 -40.91 3.89
CA TYR A 90 -1.88 -40.64 5.16
C TYR A 90 -2.91 -40.47 6.27
N ASN A 91 -2.72 -41.21 7.36
CA ASN A 91 -3.48 -40.99 8.59
C ASN A 91 -3.22 -39.57 9.10
N ARG A 92 -4.30 -38.88 9.50
CA ARG A 92 -4.19 -37.64 10.26
C ARG A 92 -3.45 -37.96 11.58
N PRO A 93 -2.41 -37.20 11.96
CA PRO A 93 -1.77 -37.36 13.26
C PRO A 93 -2.74 -37.11 14.42
#